data_AF-A0A3D0NR77-F1
#
_entry.id   AF-A0A3D0NR77-F1
#
_cell.length_a   1.000
_cell.length_b   1.000
_cell.length_c   1.000
_cell.angle_alpha   90.00
_cell.angle_beta   90.00
_cell.angle_gamma   90.00
#
_symmetry.space_group_name_H-M   'P 1'
#
loop_
_entity.id
_entity.type
_entity.pdbx_description
1 polymer ?
#
loop_
_entity_poly.entity_id
_entity_poly.type
_entity_poly.pdbx_seq_one_letter_code
_entity_poly.pdbx_strand_id
1 'polypeptide(L)'
;PVYISFVDNNVLVRINSVNPDDLKWRVFVLPGEIPLAENITEMENDLYLELSPTQEGYNTVCFVKEKNVAGITCEIVRIELDLFAAEANNGEFKMNFSDIRQSNSEAGATDSDTPFILDGDRVLFPSGGDWVLSAEVGTPEGLYAFTEDKDEKGITYIRVMKNTNVLMDDETSNTVIQASYKLILSSESLGIEKRLNCRMSENRSWVLSVVEENDGEEN
;
A
#
# COMPACT_ATOMS: atom_id res chain seq x y z
N PRO A 1 -6.31 -3.36 11.57
CA PRO A 1 -7.32 -4.41 11.22
C PRO A 1 -8.61 -3.78 10.71
N VAL A 2 -9.29 -4.41 9.74
CA VAL A 2 -10.58 -3.95 9.22
C VAL A 2 -11.68 -4.90 9.67
N TYR A 3 -12.75 -4.36 10.25
CA TYR A 3 -13.93 -5.10 10.68
C TYR A 3 -15.14 -4.58 9.92
N ILE A 4 -15.94 -5.49 9.36
CA ILE A 4 -17.13 -5.19 8.60
C ILE A 4 -18.30 -5.89 9.27
N SER A 5 -19.39 -5.15 9.51
CA SER A 5 -20.63 -5.69 10.04
C SER A 5 -21.83 -5.09 9.31
N PHE A 6 -22.94 -5.81 9.31
CA PHE A 6 -24.19 -5.41 8.68
C PHE A 6 -25.21 -5.19 9.78
N VAL A 7 -25.77 -3.98 9.85
CA VAL A 7 -26.85 -3.64 10.78
C VAL A 7 -28.00 -3.10 9.95
N ASP A 8 -29.11 -3.83 9.98
CA ASP A 8 -30.26 -3.60 9.11
C ASP A 8 -29.87 -3.56 7.61
N ASN A 9 -29.94 -2.38 7.00
CA ASN A 9 -29.63 -2.13 5.59
C ASN A 9 -28.29 -1.40 5.39
N ASN A 10 -27.54 -1.16 6.47
CA ASN A 10 -26.29 -0.41 6.47
C ASN A 10 -25.08 -1.32 6.61
N VAL A 11 -23.94 -0.86 6.07
CA VAL A 11 -22.63 -1.45 6.31
C VAL A 11 -21.90 -0.58 7.33
N LEU A 12 -21.49 -1.19 8.43
CA LEU A 12 -20.62 -0.57 9.43
C LEU A 12 -19.20 -1.08 9.23
N VAL A 13 -18.29 -0.16 8.91
CA VAL A 13 -16.86 -0.42 8.78
C VAL A 13 -16.16 0.17 9.99
N ARG A 14 -15.34 -0.64 10.66
CA ARG A 14 -14.42 -0.20 11.70
C ARG A 14 -13.00 -0.52 11.28
N ILE A 15 -12.17 0.51 11.18
CA ILE A 15 -10.74 0.35 10.92
C ILE A 15 -9.99 0.70 12.21
N ASN A 16 -9.35 -0.31 12.79
CA ASN A 16 -8.47 -0.08 13.93
C ASN A 16 -7.28 0.76 13.47
N SER A 17 -7.20 1.94 14.05
CA SER A 17 -6.32 3.04 13.74
C SER A 17 -5.59 3.43 15.01
N VAL A 18 -4.59 2.66 15.42
CA VAL A 18 -3.55 3.21 16.32
C VAL A 18 -2.96 4.42 15.56
N ASN A 19 -3.26 5.63 16.04
CA ASN A 19 -2.84 6.87 15.40
C ASN A 19 -1.65 7.45 16.18
N PRO A 20 -0.43 7.36 15.63
CA PRO A 20 0.57 8.36 15.93
C PRO A 20 0.07 9.74 15.48
N ASP A 21 0.49 10.80 16.16
CA ASP A 21 0.00 12.18 16.02
C ASP A 21 0.13 12.80 14.61
N ASP A 22 0.78 12.13 13.65
CA ASP A 22 1.09 12.62 12.31
C ASP A 22 0.32 11.94 11.16
N LEU A 23 -0.53 10.95 11.44
CA LEU A 23 -1.27 10.22 10.40
C LEU A 23 -2.74 10.65 10.32
N LYS A 24 -3.25 10.84 9.09
CA LYS A 24 -4.65 11.18 8.83
C LYS A 24 -5.32 10.18 7.92
N TRP A 25 -6.57 9.82 8.21
CA TRP A 25 -7.40 9.07 7.28
C TRP A 25 -8.14 10.00 6.33
N ARG A 26 -8.19 9.61 5.06
CA ARG A 26 -9.05 10.19 4.05
C ARG A 26 -9.96 9.10 3.52
N VAL A 27 -11.26 9.35 3.54
CA VAL A 27 -12.28 8.44 3.00
C VAL A 27 -12.88 9.07 1.76
N PHE A 28 -13.03 8.29 0.70
CA PHE A 28 -13.68 8.73 -0.52
C PHE A 28 -14.21 7.53 -1.31
N VAL A 29 -15.29 7.74 -2.05
CA VAL A 29 -15.83 6.75 -2.99
C VAL A 29 -15.21 7.00 -4.35
N LEU A 30 -14.70 5.94 -5.00
CA LEU A 30 -14.18 6.06 -6.37
C LEU A 30 -15.31 6.47 -7.33
N PRO A 31 -15.00 7.20 -8.42
CA PRO A 31 -16.00 7.59 -9.40
C PRO A 31 -16.79 6.37 -9.92
N GLY A 32 -18.07 6.33 -9.58
CA GLY A 32 -19.04 5.27 -9.83
C GLY A 32 -20.45 5.82 -9.62
N GLU A 33 -21.49 5.06 -9.98
CA GLU A 33 -22.83 5.61 -10.25
C GLU A 33 -23.60 6.15 -9.02
N ILE A 34 -23.11 6.02 -7.78
CA ILE A 34 -23.98 6.19 -6.60
C ILE A 34 -23.37 6.97 -5.42
N PRO A 35 -24.05 8.02 -4.91
CA PRO A 35 -23.70 8.61 -3.62
C PRO A 35 -24.10 7.71 -2.45
N LEU A 36 -23.14 7.37 -1.60
CA LEU A 36 -23.39 6.78 -0.29
C LEU A 36 -23.61 7.89 0.73
N ALA A 37 -24.57 7.72 1.64
CA ALA A 37 -24.60 8.53 2.85
C ALA A 37 -23.48 8.02 3.77
N GLU A 38 -22.53 8.89 4.09
CA GLU A 38 -21.38 8.58 4.91
C GLU A 38 -21.47 9.31 6.24
N ASN A 39 -21.43 8.56 7.35
CA ASN A 39 -21.19 9.13 8.67
C ASN A 39 -19.84 8.63 9.18
N ILE A 40 -18.85 9.52 9.15
CA ILE A 40 -17.48 9.22 9.58
C ILE A 40 -17.32 9.70 11.01
N THR A 41 -16.97 8.77 11.90
CA THR A 41 -16.62 9.08 13.29
C THR A 41 -15.20 8.58 13.57
N GLU A 42 -14.29 9.50 13.83
CA GLU A 42 -12.96 9.18 14.33
C GLU A 42 -12.98 9.12 15.86
N MET A 43 -12.57 7.98 16.40
CA MET A 43 -12.29 7.78 17.82
C MET A 43 -10.80 7.50 18.00
N GLU A 44 -10.30 7.71 19.22
CA GLU A 44 -8.87 7.72 19.59
C GLU A 44 -8.01 6.60 18.96
N ASN A 45 -8.59 5.42 18.71
CA ASN A 45 -7.91 4.29 18.06
C ASN A 45 -8.69 3.64 16.90
N ASP A 46 -9.77 4.24 16.42
CA ASP A 46 -10.66 3.59 15.46
C ASP A 46 -11.33 4.62 14.53
N LEU A 47 -11.36 4.31 13.24
CA LEU A 47 -12.22 4.97 12.27
C LEU A 47 -13.51 4.17 12.11
N TYR A 48 -14.65 4.78 12.37
CA TYR A 48 -15.97 4.20 12.14
C TYR A 48 -16.62 4.88 10.94
N LEU A 49 -17.15 4.07 10.03
CA LEU A 49 -17.92 4.52 8.89
C LEU A 49 -19.23 3.74 8.84
N GLU A 50 -20.33 4.46 8.81
CA GLU A 50 -21.64 3.92 8.45
C GLU A 50 -21.95 4.30 7.01
N LEU A 51 -22.25 3.29 6.20
CA LEU A 51 -22.63 3.41 4.81
C LEU A 51 -24.10 2.98 4.65
N SER A 52 -24.89 3.81 3.99
CA SER A 52 -26.27 3.48 3.58
C SER A 52 -26.42 3.61 2.06
N PRO A 53 -26.94 2.58 1.38
CA PRO A 53 -27.21 2.65 -0.05
C PRO A 53 -28.41 3.55 -0.33
N THR A 54 -28.34 4.36 -1.38
CA THR A 54 -29.47 5.20 -1.84
C THR A 54 -30.08 4.72 -3.15
N GLN A 55 -29.39 3.84 -3.89
CA GLN A 55 -29.85 3.17 -5.10
C GLN A 55 -29.07 1.87 -5.35
N GLU A 56 -29.49 1.07 -6.32
CA GLU A 56 -28.80 -0.18 -6.72
C GLU A 56 -27.51 0.08 -7.50
N GLY A 57 -26.51 -0.78 -7.28
CA GLY A 57 -25.28 -0.85 -8.10
C GLY A 57 -24.01 -1.08 -7.28
N TYR A 58 -22.87 -0.84 -7.92
CA TYR A 58 -21.54 -1.14 -7.38
C TYR A 58 -20.80 0.13 -6.96
N ASN A 59 -20.13 0.08 -5.81
CA ASN A 59 -19.28 1.15 -5.33
C ASN A 59 -18.00 0.59 -4.73
N THR A 60 -16.90 1.34 -4.89
CA THR A 60 -15.65 1.09 -4.19
C THR A 60 -15.41 2.23 -3.21
N VAL A 61 -15.38 1.92 -1.92
CA VAL A 61 -15.04 2.87 -0.86
C VAL A 61 -13.56 2.74 -0.56
N CYS A 62 -12.83 3.84 -0.70
CA CYS A 62 -11.40 3.91 -0.42
C CYS A 62 -11.14 4.58 0.93
N PHE A 63 -10.30 3.95 1.73
CA PHE A 63 -9.75 4.48 2.96
C PHE A 63 -8.25 4.61 2.79
N VAL A 64 -7.73 5.83 2.88
CA VAL A 64 -6.32 6.11 2.69
C VAL A 64 -5.76 6.72 3.96
N LYS A 65 -4.75 6.09 4.55
CA LYS A 65 -3.96 6.64 5.65
C LYS A 65 -2.76 7.38 5.06
N GLU A 66 -2.70 8.68 5.30
CA GLU A 66 -1.71 9.57 4.71
C GLU A 66 -0.71 10.05 5.76
N LYS A 67 0.56 10.19 5.34
CA LYS A 67 1.63 10.85 6.09
C LYS A 67 2.26 11.93 5.23
N ASN A 68 2.62 13.07 5.82
CA ASN A 68 3.45 14.05 5.13
C ASN A 68 4.93 13.78 5.43
N VAL A 69 5.72 13.56 4.39
CA VAL A 69 7.17 13.34 4.48
C VAL A 69 7.86 14.37 3.60
N ALA A 70 8.60 15.29 4.22
CA ALA A 70 9.30 16.39 3.53
C ALA A 70 8.41 17.16 2.53
N GLY A 71 7.17 17.47 2.90
CA GLY A 71 6.22 18.20 2.06
C GLY A 71 5.42 17.34 1.07
N ILE A 72 5.69 16.04 1.00
CA ILE A 72 4.98 15.10 0.12
C ILE A 72 3.98 14.29 0.94
N THR A 73 2.71 14.35 0.54
CA THR A 73 1.67 13.46 1.08
C THR A 73 1.82 12.08 0.47
N CYS A 74 2.03 11.09 1.33
CA CYS A 74 2.27 9.69 0.97
C CYS A 74 1.13 8.82 1.49
N GLU A 75 0.59 7.93 0.65
CA GLU A 75 -0.46 6.97 1.03
C GLU A 75 0.17 5.75 1.72
N ILE A 76 0.34 5.79 3.05
CA ILE A 76 0.98 4.71 3.83
C ILE A 76 0.13 3.42 3.85
N VAL A 77 -1.19 3.58 3.90
CA VAL A 77 -2.13 2.46 3.82
C VAL A 77 -3.28 2.87 2.91
N ARG A 78 -3.70 1.97 2.03
CA ARG A 78 -4.92 2.11 1.24
C ARG A 78 -5.72 0.84 1.34
N ILE A 79 -6.98 0.98 1.74
CA ILE A 79 -7.96 -0.10 1.81
C ILE A 79 -9.07 0.25 0.82
N GLU A 80 -9.36 -0.66 -0.08
CA GLU A 80 -10.46 -0.56 -1.04
C GLU A 80 -11.52 -1.60 -0.67
N LEU A 81 -12.74 -1.14 -0.51
CA LEU A 81 -13.89 -1.93 -0.09
C LEU A 81 -14.92 -1.92 -1.23
N ASP A 82 -15.08 -3.07 -1.88
CA ASP A 82 -16.04 -3.23 -2.97
C ASP A 82 -17.40 -3.67 -2.41
N LEU A 83 -18.44 -2.89 -2.72
CA LEU A 83 -19.80 -3.03 -2.21
C LEU A 83 -20.79 -3.10 -3.37
N PHE A 84 -21.84 -3.90 -3.19
CA PHE A 84 -22.95 -4.02 -4.10
C PHE A 84 -24.28 -3.80 -3.36
N ALA A 85 -25.10 -2.88 -3.85
CA ALA A 85 -26.44 -2.62 -3.34
C ALA A 85 -27.50 -3.15 -4.32
N ALA A 86 -28.53 -3.82 -3.80
CA ALA A 86 -29.70 -4.26 -4.56
C ALA A 86 -30.99 -3.98 -3.81
N GLU A 87 -32.06 -3.63 -4.52
CA GLU A 87 -33.39 -3.41 -3.97
C GLU A 87 -34.03 -4.75 -3.62
N ALA A 88 -34.47 -4.88 -2.38
CA ALA A 88 -35.27 -6.00 -1.93
C ALA A 88 -36.75 -5.78 -2.28
N ASN A 89 -37.53 -6.86 -2.26
CA ASN A 89 -38.95 -6.86 -2.65
C ASN A 89 -39.85 -5.90 -1.83
N ASN A 90 -39.36 -5.34 -0.72
CA ASN A 90 -40.06 -4.37 0.13
C ASN A 90 -39.69 -2.90 -0.17
N GLY A 91 -38.87 -2.64 -1.20
CA GLY A 91 -38.39 -1.30 -1.55
C GLY A 91 -37.19 -0.82 -0.71
N GLU A 92 -36.61 -1.70 0.11
CA GLU A 92 -35.40 -1.41 0.87
C GLU A 92 -34.16 -1.88 0.11
N PHE A 93 -33.09 -1.09 0.13
CA PHE A 93 -31.82 -1.49 -0.47
C PHE A 93 -31.00 -2.31 0.53
N LYS A 94 -30.49 -3.47 0.09
CA LYS A 94 -29.56 -4.30 0.84
C LYS A 94 -28.16 -4.20 0.25
N MET A 95 -27.17 -3.87 1.07
CA MET A 95 -25.77 -3.93 0.69
C MET A 95 -25.14 -5.27 0.99
N ASN A 96 -24.28 -5.71 0.09
CA ASN A 96 -23.41 -6.85 0.25
C ASN A 96 -21.95 -6.43 0.01
N PHE A 97 -21.06 -7.12 0.70
CA PHE A 97 -19.62 -6.99 0.53
C PHE A 97 -19.14 -7.99 -0.52
N SER A 98 -18.37 -7.54 -1.51
CA SER A 98 -17.77 -8.42 -2.51
C SER A 98 -16.30 -8.72 -2.23
N ASP A 99 -15.51 -7.69 -1.92
CA ASP A 99 -14.06 -7.85 -1.76
C ASP A 99 -13.42 -6.73 -0.94
N ILE A 100 -12.27 -7.03 -0.30
CA ILE A 100 -11.42 -6.07 0.40
C ILE A 100 -9.99 -6.20 -0.11
N ARG A 101 -9.45 -5.09 -0.62
CA ARG A 101 -8.08 -5.03 -1.12
C ARG A 101 -7.29 -4.05 -0.28
N GLN A 102 -6.08 -4.44 0.14
CA GLN A 102 -5.20 -3.58 0.94
C GLN A 102 -3.82 -3.46 0.28
N SER A 103 -3.36 -2.24 0.11
CA SER A 103 -1.99 -1.92 -0.25
C SER A 103 -1.35 -1.06 0.82
N ASN A 104 -0.08 -1.31 1.11
CA ASN A 104 0.72 -0.51 2.02
C ASN A 104 1.89 0.10 1.26
N SER A 105 2.22 1.34 1.62
CA SER A 105 3.44 2.03 1.26
C SER A 105 4.23 2.23 2.55
N GLU A 106 5.55 2.15 2.45
CA GLU A 106 6.43 2.36 3.60
C GLU A 106 7.34 3.56 3.34
N ALA A 107 7.68 4.29 4.39
CA ALA A 107 8.66 5.37 4.35
C ALA A 107 9.73 5.15 5.42
N GLY A 108 10.96 5.56 5.13
CA GLY A 108 12.07 5.42 6.05
C GLY A 108 12.91 6.68 6.14
N ALA A 109 13.72 6.76 7.20
CA ALA A 109 14.51 7.94 7.55
C ALA A 109 13.66 9.23 7.59
N THR A 110 12.40 9.12 8.06
CA THR A 110 11.44 10.24 8.03
C THR A 110 11.79 11.39 8.96
N ASP A 111 12.68 11.14 9.91
CA ASP A 111 13.28 12.09 10.85
C ASP A 111 14.58 12.73 10.31
N SER A 112 15.06 12.30 9.14
CA SER A 112 16.25 12.84 8.48
C SER A 112 15.92 13.91 7.43
N ASP A 113 16.95 14.64 7.00
CA ASP A 113 16.83 15.61 5.90
C ASP A 113 16.63 14.94 4.53
N THR A 114 16.94 13.65 4.40
CA THR A 114 16.90 12.89 3.13
C THR A 114 16.05 11.62 3.28
N PRO A 115 14.73 11.73 3.51
CA PRO A 115 13.86 10.57 3.65
C PRO A 115 13.69 9.80 2.33
N PHE A 116 13.17 8.58 2.41
CA PHE A 116 12.68 7.83 1.24
C PHE A 116 11.25 7.34 1.43
N ILE A 117 10.55 7.10 0.32
CA ILE A 117 9.18 6.56 0.29
C ILE A 117 9.11 5.44 -0.76
N LEU A 118 8.48 4.31 -0.43
CA LEU A 118 8.19 3.22 -1.36
C LEU A 118 6.80 3.40 -1.96
N ASP A 119 6.67 3.58 -3.28
CA ASP A 119 5.39 3.71 -3.97
C ASP A 119 5.32 2.74 -5.14
N GLY A 120 4.59 1.63 -4.95
CA GLY A 120 4.51 0.56 -5.94
C GLY A 120 5.91 0.05 -6.31
N ASP A 121 6.28 0.22 -7.58
CA ASP A 121 7.58 -0.18 -8.12
C ASP A 121 8.69 0.87 -7.98
N ARG A 122 8.45 1.95 -7.23
CA ARG A 122 9.35 3.11 -7.12
C ARG A 122 9.84 3.33 -5.69
N VAL A 123 11.06 3.85 -5.59
CA VAL A 123 11.61 4.48 -4.39
C VAL A 123 11.75 5.96 -4.67
N LEU A 124 11.03 6.81 -3.95
CA LEU A 124 11.04 8.26 -4.10
C LEU A 124 11.99 8.90 -3.09
N PHE A 125 12.68 9.95 -3.52
CA PHE A 125 13.62 10.74 -2.71
C PHE A 125 13.16 12.20 -2.66
N PRO A 126 12.20 12.55 -1.77
CA PRO A 126 11.60 13.89 -1.65
C PRO A 126 12.62 15.03 -1.62
N SER A 127 13.66 14.84 -0.81
CA SER A 127 14.73 15.82 -0.58
C SER A 127 16.05 15.42 -1.26
N GLY A 128 16.03 14.39 -2.12
CA GLY A 128 17.23 13.75 -2.64
C GLY A 128 17.98 12.97 -1.56
N GLY A 129 19.31 12.97 -1.68
CA GLY A 129 20.22 12.22 -0.81
C GLY A 129 21.20 11.37 -1.61
N ASP A 130 22.05 10.63 -0.89
CA ASP A 130 23.01 9.67 -1.44
C ASP A 130 22.46 8.24 -1.48
N TRP A 131 21.15 8.11 -1.71
CA TRP A 131 20.47 6.83 -1.76
C TRP A 131 20.93 6.00 -2.94
N VAL A 132 21.28 4.74 -2.67
CA VAL A 132 21.65 3.74 -3.68
C VAL A 132 20.71 2.55 -3.55
N LEU A 133 20.11 2.13 -4.66
CA LEU A 133 19.32 0.92 -4.75
C LEU A 133 20.07 -0.12 -5.59
N SER A 134 20.25 -1.32 -5.05
CA SER A 134 20.97 -2.41 -5.72
C SER A 134 20.32 -3.76 -5.46
N ALA A 135 20.66 -4.76 -6.28
CA ALA A 135 20.26 -6.14 -6.01
C ALA A 135 21.20 -6.77 -4.99
N GLU A 136 20.68 -7.62 -4.10
CA GLU A 136 21.48 -8.38 -3.15
C GLU A 136 22.45 -9.33 -3.87
N VAL A 137 23.61 -9.57 -3.27
CA VAL A 137 24.62 -10.49 -3.78
C VAL A 137 24.01 -11.88 -3.99
N GLY A 138 24.27 -12.48 -5.15
CA GLY A 138 23.71 -13.78 -5.54
C GLY A 138 22.39 -13.68 -6.31
N THR A 139 21.86 -12.48 -6.50
CA THR A 139 20.73 -12.25 -7.41
C THR A 139 21.14 -12.51 -8.88
N PRO A 140 20.37 -13.30 -9.65
CA PRO A 140 20.64 -13.53 -11.07
C PRO A 140 20.71 -12.23 -11.86
N GLU A 141 21.70 -12.13 -12.75
CA GLU A 141 21.87 -10.98 -13.62
C GLU A 141 20.63 -10.77 -14.49
N GLY A 142 20.18 -9.52 -14.60
CA GLY A 142 18.99 -9.16 -15.36
C GLY A 142 17.65 -9.46 -14.68
N LEU A 143 17.65 -10.05 -13.46
CA LEU A 143 16.40 -10.22 -12.70
C LEU A 143 15.78 -8.87 -12.34
N TYR A 144 16.61 -7.91 -11.93
CA TYR A 144 16.18 -6.55 -11.63
C TYR A 144 16.86 -5.54 -12.56
N ALA A 145 16.10 -4.55 -12.99
CA ALA A 145 16.58 -3.37 -13.67
C ALA A 145 16.14 -2.12 -12.91
N PHE A 146 17.01 -1.12 -12.87
CA PHE A 146 16.80 0.13 -12.13
C PHE A 146 16.85 1.30 -13.11
N THR A 147 15.85 2.17 -13.06
CA THR A 147 15.82 3.40 -13.85
C THR A 147 15.61 4.57 -12.91
N GLU A 148 16.56 5.50 -12.89
CA GLU A 148 16.43 6.77 -12.18
C GLU A 148 15.74 7.80 -13.09
N ASP A 149 14.74 8.50 -12.57
CA ASP A 149 14.00 9.54 -13.28
C ASP A 149 13.40 10.57 -12.29
N LYS A 150 12.70 11.58 -12.81
CA LYS A 150 11.99 12.59 -12.03
C LYS A 150 10.52 12.64 -12.39
N ASP A 151 9.67 12.85 -11.39
CA ASP A 151 8.23 13.02 -11.62
C ASP A 151 7.89 14.45 -12.08
N GLU A 152 6.60 14.71 -12.33
CA GLU A 152 6.10 16.02 -12.77
C GLU A 152 6.36 17.15 -11.75
N LYS A 153 6.62 16.80 -10.49
CA LYS A 153 6.95 17.75 -9.40
C LYS A 153 8.46 17.89 -9.21
N GLY A 154 9.26 17.19 -10.01
CA GLY A 154 10.72 17.21 -9.95
C GLY A 154 11.33 16.28 -8.88
N ILE A 155 10.52 15.42 -8.26
CA ILE A 155 10.97 14.47 -7.24
C ILE A 155 11.73 13.35 -7.92
N THR A 156 12.94 13.09 -7.44
CA THR A 156 13.78 12.01 -7.99
C THR A 156 13.28 10.68 -7.46
N TYR A 157 13.20 9.67 -8.33
CA TYR A 157 12.84 8.32 -7.95
C TYR A 157 13.66 7.29 -8.72
N ILE A 158 13.85 6.12 -8.11
CA ILE A 158 14.33 4.92 -8.80
C ILE A 158 13.16 3.98 -9.00
N ARG A 159 12.88 3.63 -10.25
CA ARG A 159 11.92 2.60 -10.64
C ARG A 159 12.61 1.24 -10.74
N VAL A 160 11.97 0.22 -10.17
CA VAL A 160 12.41 -1.17 -10.20
C VAL A 160 11.56 -1.96 -11.17
N MET A 161 12.21 -2.64 -12.10
CA MET A 161 11.56 -3.64 -12.96
C MET A 161 12.08 -5.02 -12.63
N LYS A 162 11.18 -6.01 -12.48
CA LYS A 162 11.54 -7.42 -12.25
C LYS A 162 11.22 -8.26 -13.50
N ASN A 163 12.23 -8.94 -14.03
CA ASN A 163 12.10 -9.83 -15.18
C ASN A 163 12.03 -11.30 -14.73
N THR A 164 10.82 -11.85 -14.63
CA THR A 164 10.62 -13.22 -14.17
C THR A 164 11.10 -14.28 -15.16
N ASN A 165 11.39 -13.93 -16.41
CA ASN A 165 11.88 -14.88 -17.40
C ASN A 165 13.30 -15.37 -17.08
N VAL A 166 14.08 -14.59 -16.34
CA VAL A 166 15.44 -14.98 -15.87
C VAL A 166 15.39 -16.20 -14.93
N LEU A 167 14.23 -16.48 -14.33
CA LEU A 167 14.03 -17.56 -13.38
C LEU A 167 13.33 -18.79 -13.99
N MET A 168 13.15 -18.86 -15.30
CA MET A 168 12.40 -19.97 -15.93
C MET A 168 13.28 -21.13 -16.45
N ASP A 169 14.60 -21.08 -16.24
CA ASP A 169 15.53 -22.01 -16.90
C ASP A 169 15.76 -23.36 -16.19
N ASP A 170 15.25 -23.60 -14.96
CA ASP A 170 15.44 -24.90 -14.26
C ASP A 170 14.13 -25.51 -13.70
N GLU A 171 13.72 -26.65 -14.27
CA GLU A 171 12.37 -27.22 -14.19
C GLU A 171 11.84 -27.72 -12.82
N THR A 172 12.49 -27.53 -11.66
CA THR A 172 12.03 -28.26 -10.44
C THR A 172 12.00 -27.54 -9.08
N SER A 173 12.25 -26.22 -8.96
CA SER A 173 12.19 -25.56 -7.64
C SER A 173 11.86 -24.05 -7.61
N ASN A 174 11.47 -23.46 -8.74
CA ASN A 174 11.61 -22.00 -8.92
C ASN A 174 10.69 -21.11 -8.08
N THR A 175 9.50 -21.53 -7.65
CA THR A 175 8.56 -20.64 -6.92
C THR A 175 9.11 -20.14 -5.58
N VAL A 176 9.91 -20.95 -4.89
CA VAL A 176 10.52 -20.56 -3.60
C VAL A 176 11.71 -19.61 -3.79
N ILE A 177 12.43 -19.74 -4.90
CA ILE A 177 13.60 -18.92 -5.24
C ILE A 177 13.19 -17.51 -5.70
N GLN A 178 12.02 -17.33 -6.34
CA GLN A 178 11.59 -16.00 -6.82
C GLN A 178 11.26 -15.00 -5.69
N ALA A 179 10.94 -15.50 -4.48
CA ALA A 179 10.55 -14.70 -3.32
C ALA A 179 11.73 -14.33 -2.40
N SER A 180 12.90 -14.96 -2.57
CA SER A 180 14.03 -14.78 -1.66
C SER A 180 14.96 -13.63 -2.04
N TYR A 181 15.13 -13.30 -3.33
CA TYR A 181 16.08 -12.25 -3.74
C TYR A 181 15.64 -10.85 -3.32
N LYS A 182 16.42 -10.24 -2.43
CA LYS A 182 16.16 -8.91 -1.88
C LYS A 182 16.84 -7.82 -2.72
N LEU A 183 16.33 -6.61 -2.56
CA LEU A 183 17.02 -5.40 -2.97
C LEU A 183 17.62 -4.73 -1.74
N ILE A 184 18.70 -3.99 -1.91
CA ILE A 184 19.36 -3.24 -0.83
C ILE A 184 19.23 -1.76 -1.18
N LEU A 185 18.56 -1.00 -0.30
CA LEU A 185 18.49 0.45 -0.32
C LEU A 185 19.40 0.99 0.79
N SER A 186 20.41 1.77 0.43
CA SER A 186 21.40 2.29 1.39
C SER A 186 21.65 3.79 1.22
N SER A 187 21.98 4.46 2.33
CA SER A 187 22.50 5.82 2.36
C SER A 187 23.75 5.83 3.24
N GLU A 188 24.90 6.24 2.67
CA GLU A 188 26.18 6.26 3.37
C GLU A 188 26.20 7.37 4.43
N SER A 189 25.68 8.55 4.07
CA SER A 189 25.61 9.73 4.93
C SER A 189 24.76 9.51 6.19
N LEU A 190 23.70 8.69 6.09
CA LEU A 190 22.85 8.32 7.22
C LEU A 190 23.29 7.02 7.91
N GLY A 191 24.20 6.25 7.31
CA GLY A 191 24.58 4.92 7.79
C GLY A 191 23.39 3.94 7.81
N ILE A 192 22.43 4.11 6.90
CA ILE A 192 21.22 3.29 6.81
C ILE A 192 21.37 2.28 5.68
N GLU A 193 21.05 1.03 5.98
CA GLU A 193 20.84 -0.03 5.01
C GLU A 193 19.47 -0.67 5.27
N LYS A 194 18.66 -0.84 4.23
CA LYS A 194 17.35 -1.48 4.29
C LYS A 194 17.25 -2.51 3.18
N ARG A 195 16.77 -3.70 3.55
CA ARG A 195 16.44 -4.75 2.59
C ARG A 195 15.00 -4.59 2.15
N LEU A 196 14.75 -4.69 0.85
CA LEU A 196 13.42 -4.58 0.27
C LEU A 196 13.01 -5.89 -0.43
N ASN A 197 11.72 -6.22 -0.34
CA ASN A 197 11.07 -7.20 -1.20
C ASN A 197 10.54 -6.52 -2.46
N CYS A 198 10.54 -7.24 -3.58
CA CYS A 198 9.79 -6.87 -4.78
C CYS A 198 8.84 -8.02 -5.16
N ARG A 199 7.54 -7.79 -4.96
CA ARG A 199 6.49 -8.80 -5.17
C ARG A 199 5.42 -8.30 -6.13
N MET A 200 4.73 -9.24 -6.78
CA MET A 200 3.55 -8.91 -7.58
C MET A 200 2.36 -8.71 -6.63
N SER A 201 1.65 -7.60 -6.75
CA SER A 201 0.38 -7.36 -6.07
C SER A 201 -0.77 -8.11 -6.75
N GLU A 202 -1.92 -8.17 -6.08
CA GLU A 202 -3.14 -8.78 -6.62
C GLU A 202 -3.63 -8.07 -7.89
N ASN A 203 -3.34 -6.77 -8.02
CA ASN A 203 -3.63 -5.95 -9.19
C ASN A 203 -2.61 -6.13 -10.33
N ARG A 204 -1.70 -7.11 -10.22
CA ARG A 204 -0.64 -7.40 -11.21
C ARG A 204 0.32 -6.22 -11.43
N SER A 205 0.64 -5.50 -10.36
CA SER A 205 1.70 -4.49 -10.36
C SER A 205 2.82 -4.90 -9.42
N TRP A 206 4.06 -4.56 -9.75
CA TRP A 206 5.18 -4.77 -8.83
C TRP A 206 5.09 -3.78 -7.66
N VAL A 207 5.32 -4.28 -6.45
CA VAL A 207 5.28 -3.50 -5.21
C VAL A 207 6.52 -3.79 -4.37
N LEU A 208 7.15 -2.72 -3.88
CA LEU A 208 8.26 -2.74 -2.95
C LEU A 208 7.76 -2.68 -1.50
N SER A 209 8.41 -3.41 -0.60
CA SER A 209 8.17 -3.33 0.84
C SER A 209 9.48 -3.53 1.59
N VAL A 210 9.62 -2.97 2.80
CA VAL A 210 10.80 -3.24 3.63
C VAL A 210 10.70 -4.67 4.15
N VAL A 211 11.85 -5.33 4.29
CA VAL A 211 11.94 -6.60 5.01
C VAL A 211 12.09 -6.26 6.48
N GLU A 212 11.10 -6.62 7.29
CA GLU A 212 11.26 -6.59 8.74
C GLU A 212 12.36 -7.59 9.10
N GLU A 213 13.49 -7.07 9.60
CA GLU A 213 14.45 -7.93 10.28
C GLU A 213 13.78 -8.36 11.57
N ASN A 214 13.36 -9.62 11.64
CA ASN A 214 13.05 -10.23 12.93
C ASN A 214 14.35 -10.16 13.72
N ASP A 215 14.47 -9.17 14.59
CA ASP A 215 15.45 -9.19 15.67
C ASP A 215 15.20 -10.50 16.40
N GLY A 216 16.06 -11.49 16.12
CA GLY A 216 15.96 -12.80 16.70
C GLY A 216 16.01 -12.66 18.21
N GLU A 217 14.88 -12.82 18.88
CA GLU A 217 14.88 -13.43 20.19
C GLU A 217 15.44 -14.85 20.01
N GLU A 218 16.75 -14.97 20.09
CA GLU A 218 17.42 -16.21 20.44
C GLU A 218 16.86 -16.66 21.78
N ASN A 219 16.03 -17.71 21.76
CA ASN A 219 15.77 -18.55 22.93
C ASN A 219 16.58 -19.84 22.81
#